data_AF-A0AAP8N7S6-F1
#
_entry.id   AF-A0AAP8N7S6-F1
#
_cell.length_a   1.000
_cell.length_b   1.000
_cell.length_c   1.000
_cell.angle_alpha   90.00
_cell.angle_beta   90.00
_cell.angle_gamma   90.00
#
_symmetry.space_group_name_H-M   'P 1'
#
loop_
_entity.id
_entity.type
_entity.pdbx_description
1 polymer ?
#
loop_
_entity_poly.entity_id
_entity_poly.type
_entity_poly.pdbx_seq_one_letter_code
_entity_poly.pdbx_strand_id
1 'polypeptide(L)'
;NRTVQMYSDGIFDELYLSYNHFVSKISQEVTEKKLLPLTDIDTGKATTNYEFEPSDDEILEVLLPQYAESLIYGALLDSKASEHASRMT
;
A
#
# COMPACT_ATOMS: atom_id res chain seq x y z
N ASN A 1 4.29 5.37 11.42
CA ASN A 1 5.26 5.42 10.30
C ASN A 1 6.64 4.92 10.66
N ARG A 2 6.76 3.78 11.33
CA ARG A 2 8.09 3.22 11.62
C ARG A 2 8.58 2.28 10.52
N THR A 3 7.68 1.50 9.93
CA THR A 3 8.00 0.52 8.89
C THR A 3 8.51 1.17 7.61
N VAL A 4 7.83 2.21 7.10
CA VAL A 4 8.28 2.92 5.90
C VAL A 4 9.62 3.63 6.13
N GLN A 5 9.82 4.22 7.31
CA GLN A 5 11.11 4.83 7.67
C GLN A 5 12.25 3.80 7.68
N MET A 6 12.03 2.61 8.25
CA MET A 6 13.04 1.56 8.28
C MET A 6 13.46 1.10 6.87
N TYR A 7 12.53 1.09 5.91
CA TYR A 7 12.85 0.86 4.50
C TYR A 7 13.71 2.00 3.93
N SER A 8 13.31 3.25 4.15
CA SER A 8 14.08 4.42 3.70
C SER A 8 15.48 4.49 4.32
N ASP A 9 15.64 4.04 5.55
CA ASP A 9 16.93 3.95 6.25
C ASP A 9 17.79 2.76 5.77
N GLY A 10 17.28 1.92 4.87
CA GLY A 10 17.99 0.75 4.34
C GLY A 10 18.15 -0.40 5.35
N ILE A 11 17.29 -0.47 6.37
CA ILE A 11 17.31 -1.57 7.35
C ILE A 11 16.82 -2.87 6.70
N PHE A 12 15.94 -2.77 5.71
CA PHE A 12 15.51 -3.87 4.86
C PHE A 12 15.20 -3.37 3.46
N ASP A 13 15.38 -4.25 2.47
CA ASP A 13 15.26 -3.92 1.05
C ASP A 13 13.88 -4.24 0.46
N GLU A 14 13.06 -5.01 1.17
CA GLU A 14 11.73 -5.42 0.72
C GLU A 14 10.73 -5.45 1.86
N LEU A 15 9.50 -5.04 1.58
CA LEU A 15 8.39 -5.05 2.52
C LEU A 15 7.23 -5.86 1.96
N TYR A 16 6.87 -6.93 2.67
CA TYR A 16 5.71 -7.76 2.37
C TYR A 16 4.62 -7.56 3.41
N LEU A 17 3.37 -7.55 2.96
CA LEU A 17 2.20 -7.43 3.80
C LEU A 17 1.32 -8.67 3.68
N SER A 18 1.16 -9.38 4.79
CA SER A 18 0.26 -10.53 4.90
C SER A 18 -1.03 -10.12 5.59
N TYR A 19 -2.18 -10.33 4.95
CA TYR A 19 -3.48 -10.00 5.51
C TYR A 19 -4.60 -10.86 4.92
N ASN A 20 -5.77 -10.87 5.57
CA ASN A 20 -6.96 -11.53 5.03
C ASN A 20 -7.68 -10.59 4.06
N HIS A 21 -7.58 -10.87 2.78
CA HIS A 21 -8.30 -10.15 1.74
C HIS A 21 -9.78 -10.50 1.77
N PHE A 22 -10.64 -9.49 1.83
CA PHE A 22 -12.07 -9.68 1.84
C PHE A 22 -12.57 -9.99 0.43
N VAL A 23 -12.99 -11.23 0.20
CA VAL A 23 -13.66 -11.62 -1.05
C VAL A 23 -15.18 -11.56 -0.88
N SER A 24 -15.71 -12.14 0.20
CA SER A 24 -17.13 -12.11 0.53
C SER A 24 -17.38 -12.40 2.02
N LYS A 25 -18.64 -12.38 2.46
CA LYS A 25 -19.00 -12.72 3.85
C LYS A 25 -18.62 -14.15 4.27
N ILE A 26 -18.49 -15.05 3.30
CA ILE A 26 -18.25 -16.49 3.52
C ILE A 26 -16.80 -16.85 3.20
N SER A 27 -16.15 -16.14 2.25
CA SER A 27 -14.81 -16.46 1.77
C SER A 27 -13.84 -15.31 2.03
N GLN A 28 -12.71 -15.64 2.65
CA GLN A 28 -11.57 -14.75 2.89
C GLN A 28 -10.32 -15.49 2.42
N GLU A 29 -9.41 -14.76 1.78
CA GLU A 29 -8.17 -15.34 1.26
C GLU A 29 -6.97 -14.73 1.98
N VAL A 30 -6.06 -15.58 2.44
CA VAL A 30 -4.79 -15.13 3.01
C VAL A 30 -3.90 -14.70 1.85
N THR A 31 -3.64 -13.39 1.77
CA THR A 31 -2.86 -12.81 0.69
C THR A 31 -1.57 -12.24 1.25
N GLU A 32 -0.46 -12.59 0.60
CA GLU A 32 0.82 -11.91 0.77
C GLU A 32 1.02 -10.96 -0.42
N LYS A 33 1.19 -9.67 -0.14
CA LYS A 33 1.40 -8.64 -1.15
C LYS A 33 2.72 -7.94 -0.92
N LYS A 34 3.55 -7.87 -1.96
CA LYS A 34 4.75 -7.03 -1.95
C LYS A 34 4.34 -5.56 -1.98
N LEU A 35 4.77 -4.81 -0.98
CA LEU A 35 4.43 -3.39 -0.80
C LEU A 35 5.56 -2.48 -1.27
N LEU A 36 6.80 -2.80 -0.90
CA LEU A 36 7.99 -2.06 -1.30
C LEU A 36 9.07 -3.05 -1.77
N PRO A 37 9.89 -2.72 -2.78
CA PRO A 37 9.73 -1.57 -3.70
C PRO A 37 8.44 -1.62 -4.52
N LEU A 38 7.94 -0.46 -4.95
CA LEU A 38 6.77 -0.34 -5.82
C LEU A 38 7.13 -0.82 -7.24
N THR A 39 6.79 -2.06 -7.58
CA THR A 39 7.06 -2.65 -8.91
C THR A 39 5.86 -2.61 -9.84
N ASP A 40 4.65 -2.62 -9.29
CA ASP A 40 3.42 -2.88 -10.04
C ASP A 40 2.58 -1.60 -10.17
N ILE A 41 3.12 -0.59 -10.85
CA ILE A 41 2.40 0.66 -11.15
C ILE A 41 1.75 0.52 -12.53
N ASP A 42 0.42 0.46 -12.56
CA ASP A 42 -0.34 0.47 -13.82
C ASP A 42 -0.28 1.85 -14.47
N THR A 43 0.38 1.94 -15.63
CA THR A 43 0.54 3.19 -16.40
C THR A 43 -0.62 3.44 -17.38
N GLY A 44 -1.73 2.69 -17.29
CA GLY A 44 -2.83 2.69 -18.26
C GLY A 44 -3.71 3.95 -18.33
N LYS A 45 -3.43 5.02 -17.58
CA LYS A 45 -4.17 6.29 -17.64
C LYS A 45 -3.37 7.37 -18.36
N ALA A 46 -4.08 8.21 -19.12
CA ALA A 46 -3.53 9.35 -19.84
C ALA A 46 -2.64 10.20 -18.93
N THR A 47 -1.37 10.35 -19.32
CA THR A 47 -0.41 11.28 -18.73
C THR A 47 -0.90 12.70 -19.01
N THR A 48 -1.67 13.25 -18.08
CA THR A 48 -1.88 14.70 -18.03
C THR A 48 -0.56 15.32 -17.60
N ASN A 49 -0.04 16.28 -18.38
CA ASN A 49 1.15 17.02 -18.00
C ASN A 49 0.79 17.95 -16.84
N TYR A 50 1.41 17.72 -15.68
CA TYR A 50 1.30 18.59 -14.52
C TYR A 50 2.49 19.56 -14.52
N GLU A 51 2.25 20.82 -14.17
CA GLU A 51 3.32 21.73 -13.77
C GLU A 51 3.60 21.48 -12.29
N PHE A 52 4.83 21.11 -11.97
CA PHE A 52 5.27 20.82 -10.61
C PHE A 52 5.96 22.05 -10.03
N GLU A 53 5.58 22.43 -8.82
CA GLU A 53 6.25 23.48 -8.05
C GLU A 53 6.38 22.94 -6.62
N PRO A 54 7.59 22.76 -6.06
CA PRO A 54 8.91 23.20 -6.52
C PRO A 54 9.60 22.33 -7.60
N SER A 55 9.64 21.00 -7.46
CA SER A 55 10.10 20.04 -8.48
C SER A 55 9.35 18.71 -8.34
N ASP A 56 9.37 17.89 -9.37
CA ASP A 56 8.79 16.54 -9.36
C ASP A 56 9.45 15.63 -8.32
N ASP A 57 10.79 15.66 -8.23
CA ASP A 57 11.55 14.87 -7.25
C ASP A 57 11.18 15.23 -5.80
N GLU A 58 11.12 16.54 -5.47
CA GLU A 58 10.79 16.99 -4.11
C GLU A 58 9.35 16.61 -3.73
N ILE A 59 8.42 16.64 -4.69
CA ILE A 59 7.04 16.20 -4.47
C ILE A 59 7.01 14.69 -4.23
N LEU A 60 7.77 13.90 -5.00
CA LEU A 60 7.82 12.45 -4.85
C LEU A 60 8.44 12.01 -3.52
N GLU A 61 9.46 12.72 -3.01
CA GLU A 61 10.04 12.46 -1.68
C GLU A 61 9.00 12.50 -0.56
N VAL A 62 7.99 13.36 -0.70
CA VAL A 62 6.90 13.50 0.26
C VAL A 62 5.75 12.53 -0.03
N LEU A 63 5.40 12.33 -1.30
CA LEU A 63 4.25 11.51 -1.68
C LEU A 63 4.52 10.01 -1.57
N LEU A 64 5.72 9.53 -1.90
CA LEU A 64 6.01 8.09 -1.89
C LEU A 64 5.82 7.46 -0.49
N PRO A 65 6.32 8.06 0.61
CA PRO A 65 6.07 7.54 1.95
C PRO A 65 4.57 7.55 2.30
N GLN A 66 3.86 8.64 2.01
CA GLN A 66 2.43 8.76 2.28
C GLN A 66 1.61 7.73 1.50
N TYR A 67 2.02 7.46 0.26
CA TYR A 67 1.39 6.44 -0.57
C TYR A 67 1.61 5.05 0.03
N ALA A 68 2.84 4.70 0.42
CA ALA A 68 3.13 3.43 1.07
C ALA A 68 2.32 3.25 2.37
N GLU A 69 2.20 4.30 3.18
CA GLU A 69 1.37 4.30 4.39
C GLU A 69 -0.12 4.11 4.08
N SER A 70 -0.62 4.75 3.02
CA SER A 70 -2.00 4.59 2.58
C SER A 70 -2.32 3.15 2.15
N LEU A 71 -1.35 2.47 1.54
CA LEU A 71 -1.50 1.06 1.14
C LEU A 71 -1.54 0.13 2.37
N ILE A 72 -0.70 0.37 3.38
CA ILE A 72 -0.75 -0.37 4.66
C ILE A 72 -2.12 -0.17 5.33
N TYR A 73 -2.58 1.08 5.37
CA TYR A 73 -3.87 1.40 5.98
C TYR A 73 -5.04 0.76 5.23
N GLY A 74 -5.02 0.78 3.89
CA GLY A 74 -6.02 0.11 3.06
C GLY A 74 -6.11 -1.39 3.33
N ALA A 75 -4.97 -2.08 3.39
CA ALA A 75 -4.92 -3.50 3.71
C ALA A 75 -5.35 -3.82 5.15
N LEU A 76 -5.07 -2.93 6.11
CA LEU A 76 -5.59 -3.06 7.47
C LEU A 76 -7.12 -2.98 7.50
N LEU A 77 -7.71 -2.02 6.78
CA LEU A 77 -9.17 -1.88 6.67
C LEU A 77 -9.80 -3.10 6.02
N ASP A 78 -9.18 -3.61 4.96
CA ASP A 78 -9.61 -4.83 4.26
C ASP A 78 -9.58 -6.05 5.20
N SER A 79 -8.49 -6.23 5.94
CA SER A 79 -8.39 -7.28 6.95
C SER A 79 -9.42 -7.14 8.06
N LYS A 80 -9.79 -5.91 8.44
CA LYS A 80 -10.84 -5.68 9.43
C LYS A 80 -12.23 -5.99 8.88
N ALA A 81 -12.50 -5.66 7.62
CA ALA A 81 -13.73 -6.05 6.95
C ALA A 81 -13.87 -7.58 6.91
N SER A 82 -12.80 -8.29 6.53
CA SER A 82 -12.71 -9.76 6.59
C SER A 82 -12.99 -10.31 7.99
N GLU A 83 -12.34 -9.78 9.02
CA GLU A 83 -12.54 -10.22 10.40
C GLU A 83 -14.01 -10.04 10.85
N HIS A 84 -14.60 -8.88 10.58
CA HIS A 84 -15.99 -8.60 10.94
C HIS A 84 -16.96 -9.52 10.22
N ALA A 85 -16.74 -9.75 8.93
CA ALA A 85 -17.58 -10.64 8.14
C ALA A 85 -17.48 -12.10 8.64
N SER A 86 -16.28 -12.55 9.00
CA SER A 86 -16.03 -13.89 9.59
C SER A 86 -16.72 -14.12 10.93
N ARG A 87 -16.91 -13.06 11.72
CA ARG A 87 -17.55 -13.14 13.04
C ARG A 87 -19.08 -13.11 12.96
N MET A 88 -19.62 -12.62 11.84
CA MET A 88 -21.07 -12.52 11.60
C MET A 88 -21.64 -13.76 10.91
N THR A 89 -20.78 -14.66 10.42
CA THR A 89 -21.13 -15.96 9.84
C THR A 89 -20.81 -17.09 10.82
#